data_AF-A0A3A4RFZ3-F1
#
_entry.id   AF-A0A3A4RFZ3-F1
#
_cell.length_a   1.000
_cell.length_b   1.000
_cell.length_c   1.000
_cell.angle_alpha   90.00
_cell.angle_beta   90.00
_cell.angle_gamma   90.00
#
_symmetry.space_group_name_H-M   'P 1'
#
loop_
_entity.id
_entity.type
_entity.pdbx_description
1 polymer ?
#
loop_
_entity_poly.entity_id
_entity_poly.type
_entity_poly.pdbx_seq_one_letter_code
_entity_poly.pdbx_strand_id
1 'polypeptide(L)'
;MNTPEKVPVLLDCGTSYTKVLYTENGTRAIYPTRRIKEYIGGMRVIAATGHNASRFSLSVTNELLALAKSTNDLMRANPGAAVVDCGSRDIKYITINSENAVSIDWNTECGAFCGQLIELLTSYFGFDVSSIHPADKPLALPCGILGMTRMFDLIADDVDPEIAFARFMRGMADNIYRFCGEPDTIYLSGGLCDNPLFIKSFSRSEVIPLGRFVLLDGLKKTLSE
;
A
#
# COMPACT_ATOMS: atom_id res chain seq x y z
N MET A 1 39.09 8.47 19.40
CA MET A 1 38.78 8.67 17.97
C MET A 1 37.28 8.76 17.85
N ASN A 2 36.72 9.94 17.54
CA ASN A 2 35.28 10.08 17.30
C ASN A 2 34.93 9.28 16.05
N THR A 3 34.16 8.21 16.21
CA THR A 3 33.46 7.58 15.08
C THR A 3 32.60 8.65 14.41
N PRO A 4 32.64 8.82 13.08
CA PRO A 4 31.76 9.76 12.41
C PRO A 4 30.32 9.44 12.78
N GLU A 5 29.58 10.50 13.15
CA GLU A 5 28.19 10.36 13.58
C GLU A 5 27.38 9.80 12.39
N LYS A 6 26.80 8.62 12.60
CA LYS A 6 26.05 7.93 11.55
C LYS A 6 24.72 8.64 11.36
N VAL A 7 24.42 8.99 10.11
CA VAL A 7 23.15 9.63 9.72
C VAL A 7 21.96 8.81 10.24
N PRO A 8 21.09 9.39 11.08
CA PRO A 8 19.95 8.71 11.65
C PRO A 8 18.77 8.60 10.68
N VAL A 9 18.17 7.41 10.62
CA VAL A 9 17.05 7.10 9.72
C VAL A 9 15.94 6.31 10.39
N LEU A 10 14.71 6.52 9.90
CA LEU A 10 13.55 5.67 10.15
C LEU A 10 13.22 4.87 8.90
N LEU A 11 12.84 3.60 9.08
CA LEU A 11 12.56 2.70 7.98
C LEU A 11 11.14 2.16 8.01
N ASP A 12 10.51 2.07 6.85
CA ASP A 12 9.37 1.21 6.60
C ASP A 12 9.83 0.15 5.58
N CYS A 13 10.17 -1.01 6.13
CA CYS A 13 10.79 -2.15 5.47
C CYS A 13 9.74 -3.09 4.87
N GLY A 14 9.11 -2.67 3.78
CA GLY A 14 8.20 -3.52 3.01
C GLY A 14 8.90 -4.71 2.35
N THR A 15 8.14 -5.54 1.62
CA THR A 15 8.69 -6.72 0.94
C THR A 15 9.34 -6.39 -0.40
N SER A 16 8.73 -5.53 -1.21
CA SER A 16 9.32 -5.06 -2.49
C SER A 16 10.14 -3.79 -2.32
N TYR A 17 9.64 -2.82 -1.54
CA TYR A 17 10.25 -1.51 -1.37
C TYR A 17 10.39 -1.13 0.11
N THR A 18 11.55 -0.58 0.46
CA THR A 18 11.80 0.06 1.74
C THR A 18 11.72 1.57 1.57
N LYS A 19 10.93 2.22 2.42
CA LYS A 19 10.86 3.68 2.50
C LYS A 19 11.77 4.15 3.63
N VAL A 20 12.51 5.22 3.38
CA VAL A 20 13.52 5.77 4.28
C VAL A 20 13.16 7.22 4.58
N LEU A 21 13.14 7.58 5.85
CA LEU A 21 13.06 8.95 6.33
C LEU A 21 14.36 9.32 7.03
N TYR A 22 15.06 10.32 6.48
CA TYR A 22 16.27 10.88 7.06
C TYR A 22 15.87 11.91 8.12
N THR A 23 16.13 11.63 9.41
CA THR A 23 15.52 12.42 10.49
C THR A 23 16.13 13.80 10.68
N GLU A 24 17.36 14.01 10.21
CA GLU A 24 18.06 15.30 10.31
C GLU A 24 17.46 16.38 9.42
N ASN A 25 17.06 16.01 8.20
CA ASN A 25 16.62 16.96 7.18
C ASN A 25 15.20 16.68 6.65
N GLY A 26 14.54 15.63 7.12
CA GLY A 26 13.20 15.24 6.69
C GLY A 26 13.13 14.64 5.29
N THR A 27 14.26 14.40 4.64
CA THR A 27 14.30 13.83 3.28
C THR A 27 13.68 12.44 3.29
N ARG A 28 12.98 12.11 2.19
CA ARG A 28 12.26 10.86 1.99
C ARG A 28 12.80 10.16 0.75
N ALA A 29 13.06 8.86 0.86
CA ALA A 29 13.53 8.05 -0.26
C ALA A 29 12.84 6.68 -0.28
N ILE A 30 12.78 6.08 -1.46
CA ILE A 30 12.25 4.72 -1.67
C ILE A 30 13.32 3.91 -2.39
N TYR A 31 13.68 2.76 -1.82
CA TYR A 31 14.65 1.85 -2.41
C TYR A 31 14.05 0.45 -2.54
N PRO A 32 14.46 -0.35 -3.54
CA PRO A 32 14.13 -1.77 -3.57
C PRO A 32 14.62 -2.47 -2.30
N THR A 33 13.74 -3.17 -1.58
CA THR A 33 14.07 -3.82 -0.30
C THR A 33 15.29 -4.74 -0.44
N ARG A 34 15.39 -5.47 -1.57
CA ARG A 34 16.52 -6.37 -1.85
C ARG A 34 17.90 -5.68 -1.85
N ARG A 35 17.96 -4.37 -2.11
CA ARG A 35 19.20 -3.59 -2.19
C ARG A 35 19.35 -2.59 -1.04
N ILE A 36 18.44 -2.59 -0.06
CA ILE A 36 18.43 -1.56 1.00
C ILE A 36 19.77 -1.43 1.74
N LYS A 37 20.47 -2.56 1.97
CA LYS A 37 21.78 -2.57 2.64
C LYS A 37 22.85 -1.74 1.92
N GLU A 38 22.76 -1.62 0.59
CA GLU A 38 23.66 -0.79 -0.21
C GLU A 38 23.43 0.71 0.07
N TYR A 39 22.18 1.11 0.33
CA TYR A 39 21.80 2.50 0.53
C TYR A 39 21.98 2.97 1.97
N ILE A 40 21.78 2.08 2.96
CA ILE A 40 21.83 2.45 4.39
C ILE A 40 23.06 1.90 5.14
N GLY A 41 24.02 1.29 4.44
CA GLY A 41 25.14 0.53 5.04
C GLY A 41 26.04 1.30 6.03
N GLY A 42 25.97 2.63 6.07
CA GLY A 42 26.68 3.48 7.04
C GLY A 42 25.76 4.25 7.99
N MET A 43 24.44 4.07 7.91
CA MET A 43 23.45 4.86 8.63
C MET A 43 23.11 4.22 9.99
N ARG A 44 22.51 5.02 10.89
CA ARG A 44 21.97 4.57 12.17
C ARG A 44 20.46 4.44 12.06
N VAL A 45 19.95 3.21 12.04
CA VAL A 45 18.51 2.97 12.06
C VAL A 45 18.00 3.22 13.49
N ILE A 46 17.16 4.24 13.67
CA ILE A 46 16.57 4.58 14.98
C ILE A 46 15.45 3.60 15.32
N ALA A 47 14.53 3.42 14.38
CA ALA A 47 13.41 2.50 14.50
C ALA A 47 12.94 2.07 13.10
N ALA A 48 12.19 0.98 13.06
CA ALA A 48 11.62 0.47 11.82
C ALA A 48 10.17 0.00 11.99
N THR A 49 9.42 0.03 10.90
CA THR A 49 8.14 -0.67 10.71
C THR A 49 8.19 -1.44 9.39
N GLY A 50 7.15 -2.15 9.02
CA GLY A 50 7.15 -2.99 7.81
C GLY A 50 7.53 -4.45 8.08
N HIS A 51 7.13 -5.33 7.16
CA HIS A 51 7.35 -6.78 7.22
C HIS A 51 8.79 -7.21 7.54
N ASN A 52 9.78 -6.49 7.01
CA ASN A 52 11.20 -6.79 7.18
C ASN A 52 11.88 -5.96 8.29
N ALA A 53 11.14 -5.22 9.11
CA ALA A 53 11.69 -4.26 10.09
C ALA A 53 12.72 -4.88 11.04
N SER A 54 12.42 -6.05 11.59
CA SER A 54 13.26 -6.77 12.57
C SER A 54 14.63 -7.18 12.03
N ARG A 55 14.81 -7.16 10.71
CA ARG A 55 16.11 -7.42 10.08
C ARG A 55 17.06 -6.23 10.15
N PHE A 56 16.54 -5.03 10.47
CA PHE A 56 17.28 -3.77 10.41
C PHE A 56 17.27 -2.98 11.73
N SER A 57 16.32 -3.24 12.63
CA SER A 57 16.20 -2.55 13.91
C SER A 57 15.71 -3.48 15.01
N LEU A 58 16.17 -3.26 16.24
CA LEU A 58 15.58 -3.83 17.46
C LEU A 58 14.37 -3.03 17.95
N SER A 59 14.31 -1.73 17.62
CA SER A 59 13.14 -0.89 17.87
C SER A 59 12.21 -1.00 16.68
N VAL A 60 11.16 -1.81 16.82
CA VAL A 60 10.18 -2.11 15.77
C VAL A 60 8.77 -1.76 16.23
N THR A 61 8.03 -1.06 15.37
CA THR A 61 6.60 -0.77 15.56
C THR A 61 5.77 -1.53 14.54
N ASN A 62 4.65 -2.10 14.99
CA ASN A 62 3.70 -2.79 14.11
C ASN A 62 3.13 -1.82 13.04
N GLU A 63 2.95 -2.32 11.81
CA GLU A 63 2.47 -1.52 10.67
C GLU A 63 1.06 -0.95 10.88
N LEU A 64 0.14 -1.72 11.47
CA LEU A 64 -1.22 -1.25 11.79
C LEU A 64 -1.18 -0.16 12.85
N LEU A 65 -0.31 -0.30 13.86
CA LEU A 65 -0.14 0.74 14.87
C LEU A 65 0.44 2.02 14.27
N ALA A 66 1.44 1.90 13.40
CA ALA A 66 2.00 3.02 12.66
C ALA A 66 0.92 3.68 11.77
N LEU A 67 0.16 2.90 11.02
CA LEU A 67 -0.95 3.41 10.20
C LEU A 67 -1.97 4.16 11.05
N ALA A 68 -2.45 3.55 12.13
CA ALA A 68 -3.43 4.11 13.06
C ALA A 68 -2.95 5.45 13.65
N LYS A 69 -1.71 5.50 14.15
CA LYS A 69 -1.14 6.74 14.70
C LYS A 69 -0.98 7.83 13.65
N SER A 70 -0.63 7.44 12.42
CA SER A 70 -0.50 8.40 11.32
C SER A 70 -1.83 9.04 10.98
N THR A 71 -2.90 8.23 10.87
CA THR A 71 -4.20 8.64 10.36
C THR A 71 -5.26 8.93 11.41
N ASN A 72 -4.97 8.82 12.71
CA ASN A 72 -5.95 9.01 13.78
C ASN A 72 -6.75 10.32 13.66
N ASP A 73 -6.08 11.46 13.45
CA ASP A 73 -6.76 12.76 13.36
C ASP A 73 -7.64 12.85 12.11
N LEU A 74 -7.17 12.28 11.00
CA LEU A 74 -7.91 12.17 9.74
C LEU A 74 -9.18 11.34 9.91
N MET A 75 -9.06 10.19 10.58
CA MET A 75 -10.19 9.28 10.81
C MET A 75 -11.22 9.86 11.76
N ARG A 76 -10.79 10.61 12.79
CA ARG A 76 -11.70 11.32 13.70
C ARG A 76 -12.45 12.45 13.00
N ALA A 77 -11.78 13.14 12.07
CA ALA A 77 -12.40 14.20 11.28
C ALA A 77 -13.36 13.65 10.20
N ASN A 78 -13.22 12.37 9.82
CA ASN A 78 -14.01 11.74 8.76
C ASN A 78 -14.57 10.38 9.21
N PRO A 79 -15.51 10.33 10.18
CA PRO A 79 -16.16 9.09 10.57
C PRO A 79 -16.85 8.41 9.38
N GLY A 80 -16.73 7.09 9.27
CA GLY A 80 -17.27 6.30 8.17
C GLY A 80 -16.36 6.19 6.94
N ALA A 81 -15.29 6.98 6.84
CA ALA A 81 -14.26 6.76 5.83
C ALA A 81 -13.39 5.53 6.20
N ALA A 82 -12.68 4.99 5.21
CA ALA A 82 -11.65 3.98 5.42
C ALA A 82 -10.27 4.52 5.07
N VAL A 83 -9.26 4.19 5.87
CA VAL A 83 -7.86 4.27 5.47
C VAL A 83 -7.44 2.89 5.03
N VAL A 84 -6.93 2.76 3.80
CA VAL A 84 -6.46 1.51 3.23
C VAL A 84 -4.99 1.65 2.88
N ASP A 85 -4.13 0.80 3.44
CA ASP A 85 -2.73 0.67 3.02
C ASP A 85 -2.60 -0.54 2.11
N CYS A 86 -2.35 -0.30 0.82
CA CYS A 86 -2.17 -1.35 -0.16
C CYS A 86 -0.69 -1.62 -0.42
N GLY A 87 -0.19 -2.66 0.23
CA GLY A 87 1.18 -3.14 0.10
C GLY A 87 1.38 -4.08 -1.10
N SER A 88 2.61 -4.58 -1.22
CA SER A 88 2.97 -5.53 -2.27
C SER A 88 2.39 -6.93 -2.03
N ARG A 89 2.19 -7.33 -0.75
CA ARG A 89 1.72 -8.67 -0.36
C ARG A 89 0.43 -8.69 0.45
N ASP A 90 0.03 -7.55 0.99
CA ASP A 90 -1.12 -7.49 1.89
C ASP A 90 -1.83 -6.13 1.77
N ILE A 91 -3.08 -6.12 2.21
CA ILE A 91 -3.91 -4.92 2.33
C ILE A 91 -4.32 -4.81 3.79
N LYS A 92 -4.16 -3.61 4.33
CA LYS A 92 -4.57 -3.25 5.68
C LYS A 92 -5.64 -2.18 5.58
N TYR A 93 -6.62 -2.21 6.48
CA TYR A 93 -7.52 -1.06 6.61
C TYR A 93 -7.82 -0.70 8.05
N ILE A 94 -8.23 0.55 8.22
CA ILE A 94 -8.74 1.11 9.47
C ILE A 94 -10.00 1.90 9.13
N THR A 95 -11.09 1.60 9.83
CA THR A 95 -12.33 2.40 9.80
C THR A 95 -12.68 2.83 11.21
N ILE A 96 -13.20 4.06 11.35
CA ILE A 96 -13.81 4.53 12.61
C ILE A 96 -15.27 4.81 12.30
N ASN A 97 -16.18 4.11 12.99
CA ASN A 97 -17.61 4.37 12.83
C ASN A 97 -18.07 5.56 13.71
N SER A 98 -19.32 5.99 13.54
CA SER A 98 -19.92 7.11 14.28
C SER A 98 -19.94 6.91 15.82
N GLU A 99 -19.79 5.68 16.30
CA GLU A 99 -19.73 5.34 17.73
C GLU A 99 -18.29 5.32 18.26
N ASN A 100 -17.31 5.75 17.46
CA ASN A 100 -15.87 5.64 17.72
C ASN A 100 -15.35 4.19 17.85
N ALA A 101 -16.11 3.20 17.37
CA ALA A 101 -15.59 1.84 17.27
C ALA A 101 -14.58 1.80 16.10
N VAL A 102 -13.36 1.38 16.42
CA VAL A 102 -12.29 1.21 15.46
C VAL A 102 -12.32 -0.24 14.96
N SER A 103 -12.62 -0.44 13.69
CA SER A 103 -12.41 -1.73 13.03
C SER A 103 -11.06 -1.70 12.34
N ILE A 104 -10.23 -2.69 12.68
CA ILE A 104 -8.92 -2.90 12.06
C ILE A 104 -8.94 -4.34 11.56
N ASP A 105 -8.67 -4.51 10.28
CA ASP A 105 -8.51 -5.83 9.69
C ASP A 105 -7.30 -5.84 8.75
N TRP A 106 -6.77 -7.05 8.56
CA TRP A 106 -5.56 -7.29 7.80
C TRP A 106 -5.68 -8.61 7.06
N ASN A 107 -5.65 -8.53 5.73
CA ASN A 107 -5.51 -9.73 4.92
C ASN A 107 -4.02 -10.11 4.79
N THR A 108 -3.52 -10.92 5.73
CA THR A 108 -2.10 -11.33 5.83
C THR A 108 -1.70 -12.48 4.92
N GLU A 109 -2.64 -13.35 4.51
CA GLU A 109 -2.31 -14.67 3.94
C GLU A 109 -2.63 -14.78 2.44
N CYS A 110 -3.47 -13.91 1.87
CA CYS A 110 -3.80 -13.94 0.45
C CYS A 110 -3.23 -12.73 -0.31
N GLY A 111 -1.91 -12.77 -0.59
CA GLY A 111 -1.22 -11.81 -1.46
C GLY A 111 -1.69 -11.80 -2.92
N ALA A 112 -2.70 -12.61 -3.23
CA ALA A 112 -3.45 -12.58 -4.47
C ALA A 112 -4.06 -11.19 -4.75
N PHE A 113 -4.21 -10.31 -3.76
CA PHE A 113 -4.86 -9.00 -3.91
C PHE A 113 -3.93 -7.80 -4.09
N CYS A 114 -2.63 -7.99 -4.31
CA CYS A 114 -1.69 -6.95 -3.90
C CYS A 114 -0.84 -6.38 -5.03
N GLY A 115 -0.15 -5.28 -4.71
CA GLY A 115 0.59 -4.48 -5.69
C GLY A 115 1.64 -5.25 -6.48
N GLN A 116 2.19 -6.35 -5.94
CA GLN A 116 3.17 -7.17 -6.66
C GLN A 116 2.57 -7.88 -7.88
N LEU A 117 1.31 -8.36 -7.81
CA LEU A 117 0.66 -8.99 -8.96
C LEU A 117 0.39 -7.95 -10.05
N ILE A 118 -0.10 -6.77 -9.67
CA ILE A 118 -0.35 -5.66 -10.60
C ILE A 118 0.96 -5.22 -11.26
N GLU A 119 2.04 -5.07 -10.50
CA GLU A 119 3.37 -4.73 -11.01
C GLU A 119 3.90 -5.81 -11.97
N LEU A 120 3.74 -7.09 -11.62
CA LEU A 120 4.13 -8.21 -12.47
C LEU A 120 3.38 -8.21 -13.81
N LEU A 121 2.05 -8.06 -13.78
CA LEU A 121 1.22 -8.06 -14.98
C LEU A 121 1.50 -6.83 -15.87
N THR A 122 1.61 -5.65 -15.26
CA THR A 122 1.97 -4.41 -15.96
C THR A 122 3.30 -4.58 -16.69
N SER A 123 4.31 -5.14 -16.02
CA SER A 123 5.63 -5.41 -16.60
C SER A 123 5.59 -6.48 -17.69
N TYR A 124 4.86 -7.58 -17.45
CA TYR A 124 4.76 -8.70 -18.39
C TYR A 124 4.15 -8.29 -19.75
N PHE A 125 3.10 -7.46 -19.73
CA PHE A 125 2.47 -6.97 -20.94
C PHE A 125 3.06 -5.66 -21.48
N GLY A 126 3.93 -4.99 -20.72
CA GLY A 126 4.47 -3.68 -21.09
C GLY A 126 3.42 -2.57 -21.08
N PHE A 127 2.41 -2.66 -20.22
CA PHE A 127 1.31 -1.69 -20.15
C PHE A 127 1.77 -0.33 -19.63
N ASP A 128 1.34 0.72 -20.30
CA ASP A 128 1.32 2.06 -19.73
C ASP A 128 0.00 2.27 -18.97
N VAL A 129 0.01 2.02 -17.66
CA VAL A 129 -1.20 2.15 -16.83
C VAL A 129 -1.78 3.57 -16.79
N SER A 130 -1.05 4.58 -17.29
CA SER A 130 -1.57 5.94 -17.39
C SER A 130 -2.45 6.16 -18.62
N SER A 131 -2.28 5.37 -19.69
CA SER A 131 -3.09 5.43 -20.91
C SER A 131 -4.34 4.55 -20.86
N ILE A 132 -4.34 3.51 -20.00
CA ILE A 132 -5.47 2.59 -19.87
C ILE A 132 -6.64 3.25 -19.13
N HIS A 133 -7.83 3.16 -19.71
CA HIS A 133 -9.07 3.62 -19.09
C HIS A 133 -9.67 2.56 -18.16
N PRO A 134 -10.28 2.96 -17.03
CA PRO A 134 -10.99 2.01 -16.16
C PRO A 134 -12.13 1.34 -16.93
N ALA A 135 -12.30 0.04 -16.76
CA ALA A 135 -13.37 -0.70 -17.41
C ALA A 135 -14.74 -0.44 -16.75
N ASP A 136 -15.80 -0.39 -17.55
CA ASP A 136 -17.18 -0.25 -17.06
C ASP A 136 -17.62 -1.45 -16.20
N LYS A 137 -17.17 -2.66 -16.58
CA LYS A 137 -17.57 -3.92 -15.95
C LYS A 137 -16.40 -4.54 -15.19
N PRO A 138 -16.55 -4.86 -13.89
CA PRO A 138 -15.54 -5.63 -13.16
C PRO A 138 -15.46 -7.06 -13.68
N LEU A 139 -14.28 -7.67 -13.59
CA LEU A 139 -14.19 -9.11 -13.43
C LEU A 139 -14.66 -9.48 -12.03
N ALA A 140 -15.65 -10.37 -11.93
CA ALA A 140 -15.94 -11.01 -10.65
C ALA A 140 -14.72 -11.85 -10.27
N LEU A 141 -14.04 -11.49 -9.19
CA LEU A 141 -12.84 -12.20 -8.75
C LEU A 141 -12.95 -12.52 -7.26
N PRO A 142 -12.87 -13.79 -6.85
CA PRO A 142 -12.84 -14.16 -5.43
C PRO A 142 -11.45 -13.90 -4.81
N CYS A 143 -10.38 -13.96 -5.60
CA CYS A 143 -9.03 -13.54 -5.26
C CYS A 143 -8.29 -13.11 -6.54
N GLY A 144 -7.22 -12.32 -6.46
CA GLY A 144 -6.56 -11.87 -7.69
C GLY A 144 -5.76 -12.94 -8.45
N ILE A 145 -5.43 -14.10 -7.86
CA ILE A 145 -4.92 -15.25 -8.64
C ILE A 145 -6.02 -15.81 -9.54
N LEU A 146 -7.20 -16.06 -9.00
CA LEU A 146 -8.35 -16.51 -9.79
C LEU A 146 -8.84 -15.42 -10.74
N GLY A 147 -8.71 -14.14 -10.36
CA GLY A 147 -8.94 -13.00 -11.24
C GLY A 147 -7.96 -12.94 -12.40
N MET A 148 -6.69 -13.24 -12.16
CA MET A 148 -5.67 -13.34 -13.21
C MET A 148 -5.97 -14.48 -14.18
N THR A 149 -6.35 -15.67 -13.68
CA THR A 149 -6.80 -16.77 -14.56
C THR A 149 -7.92 -16.32 -15.48
N ARG A 150 -8.97 -15.69 -14.93
CA ARG A 150 -10.09 -15.17 -15.72
C ARG A 150 -9.69 -14.07 -16.71
N MET A 151 -8.71 -13.24 -16.35
CA MET A 151 -8.15 -12.24 -17.25
C MET A 151 -7.46 -12.91 -18.44
N PHE A 152 -6.68 -13.96 -18.22
CA PHE A 152 -6.06 -14.74 -19.29
C PHE A 152 -7.08 -15.50 -20.14
N ASP A 153 -8.17 -16.02 -19.53
CA ASP A 153 -9.27 -16.63 -20.29
C ASP A 153 -9.88 -15.61 -21.27
N LEU A 154 -10.14 -14.36 -20.83
CA LEU A 154 -10.62 -13.31 -21.73
C LEU A 154 -9.65 -13.04 -22.88
N ILE A 155 -8.34 -13.02 -22.62
CA ILE A 155 -7.32 -12.79 -23.66
C ILE A 155 -7.30 -13.96 -24.65
N ALA A 156 -7.47 -15.19 -24.17
CA ALA A 156 -7.59 -16.36 -25.03
C ALA A 156 -8.86 -16.34 -25.90
N ASP A 157 -9.92 -15.69 -25.41
CA ASP A 157 -11.16 -15.39 -26.13
C ASP A 157 -11.07 -14.09 -26.98
N ASP A 158 -9.87 -13.71 -27.42
CA ASP A 158 -9.57 -12.55 -28.29
C ASP A 158 -9.97 -11.17 -27.70
N VAL A 159 -10.15 -11.04 -26.39
CA VAL A 159 -10.30 -9.73 -25.74
C VAL A 159 -8.95 -9.04 -25.65
N ASP A 160 -8.91 -7.76 -25.99
CA ASP A 160 -7.73 -6.92 -25.86
C ASP A 160 -7.12 -6.99 -24.43
N PRO A 161 -5.80 -7.23 -24.29
CA PRO A 161 -5.16 -7.36 -22.99
C PRO A 161 -5.33 -6.15 -22.06
N GLU A 162 -5.34 -4.92 -22.58
CA GLU A 162 -5.56 -3.72 -21.76
C GLU A 162 -7.00 -3.69 -21.23
N ILE A 163 -7.98 -4.08 -22.06
CA ILE A 163 -9.38 -4.21 -21.63
C ILE A 163 -9.51 -5.30 -20.55
N ALA A 164 -8.91 -6.47 -20.76
CA ALA A 164 -8.95 -7.57 -19.79
C ALA A 164 -8.31 -7.14 -18.46
N PHE A 165 -7.16 -6.46 -18.51
CA PHE A 165 -6.46 -5.93 -17.34
C PHE A 165 -7.26 -4.82 -16.63
N ALA A 166 -7.90 -3.91 -17.36
CA ALA A 166 -8.76 -2.89 -16.77
C ALA A 166 -9.97 -3.51 -16.03
N ARG A 167 -10.58 -4.58 -16.57
CA ARG A 167 -11.65 -5.32 -15.88
C ARG A 167 -11.14 -6.03 -14.62
N PHE A 168 -9.93 -6.59 -14.68
CA PHE A 168 -9.25 -7.18 -13.53
C PHE A 168 -9.01 -6.12 -12.43
N MET A 169 -8.43 -4.98 -12.77
CA MET A 169 -8.19 -3.86 -11.85
C MET A 169 -9.48 -3.36 -11.21
N ARG A 170 -10.57 -3.27 -11.99
CA ARG A 170 -11.90 -2.92 -11.50
C ARG A 170 -12.44 -3.92 -10.48
N GLY A 171 -12.32 -5.22 -10.74
CA GLY A 171 -12.71 -6.25 -9.78
C GLY A 171 -11.90 -6.21 -8.48
N MET A 172 -10.61 -5.85 -8.56
CA MET A 172 -9.73 -5.71 -7.41
C MET A 172 -10.15 -4.54 -6.52
N ALA A 173 -10.41 -3.38 -7.12
CA ALA A 173 -10.93 -2.20 -6.44
C ALA A 173 -12.28 -2.49 -5.77
N ASP A 174 -13.20 -3.17 -6.47
CA ASP A 174 -14.50 -3.58 -5.92
C ASP A 174 -14.38 -4.49 -4.70
N ASN A 175 -13.39 -5.39 -4.67
CA ASN A 175 -13.18 -6.24 -3.51
C ASN A 175 -12.60 -5.49 -2.33
N ILE A 176 -11.68 -4.54 -2.57
CA ILE A 176 -11.15 -3.68 -1.52
C ILE A 176 -12.26 -2.82 -0.93
N TYR A 177 -13.10 -2.23 -1.78
CA TYR A 177 -14.28 -1.48 -1.38
C TYR A 177 -15.18 -2.29 -0.44
N ARG A 178 -15.55 -3.53 -0.83
CA ARG A 178 -16.35 -4.41 0.03
C ARG A 178 -15.62 -4.82 1.31
N PHE A 179 -14.32 -5.10 1.21
CA PHE A 179 -13.49 -5.55 2.33
C PHE A 179 -13.37 -4.48 3.42
N CYS A 180 -13.30 -3.20 3.05
CA CYS A 180 -13.26 -2.09 3.99
C CYS A 180 -14.64 -1.56 4.42
N GLY A 181 -15.72 -2.31 4.17
CA GLY A 181 -17.06 -1.98 4.67
C GLY A 181 -17.84 -1.01 3.80
N GLU A 182 -17.54 -0.94 2.50
CA GLU A 182 -18.27 -0.13 1.52
C GLU A 182 -18.33 1.39 1.84
N PRO A 183 -17.20 2.04 2.16
CA PRO A 183 -17.17 3.45 2.57
C PRO A 183 -17.37 4.40 1.38
N ASP A 184 -17.96 5.57 1.64
CA ASP A 184 -18.07 6.65 0.63
C ASP A 184 -16.69 7.24 0.26
N THR A 185 -15.74 7.23 1.20
CA THR A 185 -14.39 7.76 1.00
C THR A 185 -13.32 6.77 1.46
N ILE A 186 -12.31 6.56 0.60
CA ILE A 186 -11.13 5.75 0.88
C ILE A 186 -9.88 6.62 0.81
N TYR A 187 -9.15 6.69 1.92
CA TYR A 187 -7.81 7.27 1.98
C TYR A 187 -6.76 6.19 1.70
N LEU A 188 -6.11 6.26 0.55
CA LEU A 188 -5.24 5.19 0.04
C LEU A 188 -3.76 5.49 0.30
N SER A 189 -3.11 4.63 1.09
CA SER A 189 -1.65 4.56 1.29
C SER A 189 -1.06 3.36 0.53
N GLY A 190 0.26 3.32 0.44
CA GLY A 190 1.01 2.17 -0.08
C GLY A 190 1.36 2.30 -1.56
N GLY A 191 1.94 1.26 -2.15
CA GLY A 191 2.54 1.37 -3.49
C GLY A 191 1.55 1.70 -4.61
N LEU A 192 0.29 1.26 -4.48
CA LEU A 192 -0.74 1.48 -5.50
C LEU A 192 -1.38 2.87 -5.46
N CYS A 193 -1.06 3.72 -4.47
CA CYS A 193 -1.51 5.11 -4.48
C CYS A 193 -0.90 5.93 -5.63
N ASP A 194 0.15 5.42 -6.28
CA ASP A 194 0.78 6.05 -7.45
C ASP A 194 0.26 5.45 -8.77
N ASN A 195 -0.63 4.46 -8.73
CA ASN A 195 -1.17 3.81 -9.92
C ASN A 195 -2.50 4.47 -10.34
N PRO A 196 -2.53 5.27 -11.43
CA PRO A 196 -3.72 6.04 -11.81
C PRO A 196 -4.89 5.15 -12.24
N LEU A 197 -4.63 4.02 -12.91
CA LEU A 197 -5.68 3.07 -13.27
C LEU A 197 -6.32 2.45 -12.03
N PHE A 198 -5.51 2.11 -11.02
CA PHE A 198 -6.01 1.55 -9.77
C PHE A 198 -6.93 2.52 -9.03
N ILE A 199 -6.52 3.79 -8.89
CA ILE A 199 -7.33 4.83 -8.25
C ILE A 199 -8.66 5.02 -9.01
N LYS A 200 -8.60 5.16 -10.34
CA LYS A 200 -9.79 5.32 -11.19
C LYS A 200 -10.68 4.07 -11.26
N SER A 201 -10.17 2.92 -10.81
CA SER A 201 -10.93 1.67 -10.80
C SER A 201 -11.95 1.63 -9.67
N PHE A 202 -11.86 2.46 -8.63
CA PHE A 202 -12.93 2.58 -7.64
C PHE A 202 -14.08 3.43 -8.21
N SER A 203 -15.28 2.87 -8.36
CA SER A 203 -16.47 3.63 -8.83
C SER A 203 -17.44 4.05 -7.76
N ARG A 204 -17.35 3.44 -6.58
CA ARG A 204 -18.34 3.58 -5.52
C ARG A 204 -17.82 4.37 -4.33
N SER A 205 -16.54 4.77 -4.37
CA SER A 205 -15.92 5.60 -3.35
C SER A 205 -15.08 6.68 -4.01
N GLU A 206 -15.00 7.83 -3.37
CA GLU A 206 -13.94 8.79 -3.63
C GLU A 206 -12.63 8.24 -3.05
N VAL A 207 -11.57 8.22 -3.86
CA VAL A 207 -10.25 7.74 -3.42
C VAL A 207 -9.28 8.90 -3.33
N ILE A 208 -8.72 9.11 -2.14
CA ILE A 208 -7.77 10.18 -1.82
C ILE A 208 -6.41 9.56 -1.51
N PRO A 209 -5.40 9.71 -2.41
CA PRO A 209 -4.06 9.20 -2.16
C PRO A 209 -3.37 9.93 -1.00
N LEU A 210 -2.88 9.18 -0.01
CA LEU A 210 -2.06 9.68 1.10
C LEU A 210 -0.55 9.56 0.83
N GLY A 211 -0.16 8.84 -0.22
CA GLY A 211 1.23 8.58 -0.56
C GLY A 211 1.82 7.36 0.16
N ARG A 212 3.13 7.17 -0.03
CA ARG A 212 3.86 5.95 0.37
C ARG A 212 4.56 6.01 1.72
N PHE A 213 4.45 7.12 2.43
CA PHE A 213 5.23 7.42 3.64
C PHE A 213 4.38 7.49 4.92
N VAL A 214 3.08 7.18 4.82
CA VAL A 214 2.13 7.27 5.94
C VAL A 214 2.60 6.47 7.15
N LEU A 215 3.12 5.26 6.97
CA LEU A 215 3.62 4.44 8.07
C LEU A 215 4.85 5.05 8.76
N LEU A 216 5.73 5.72 8.01
CA LEU A 216 6.88 6.43 8.59
C LEU A 216 6.46 7.63 9.44
N ASP A 217 5.40 8.33 9.03
CA ASP A 217 4.83 9.43 9.81
C ASP A 217 4.23 8.93 11.13
N GLY A 218 3.56 7.78 11.11
CA GLY A 218 3.08 7.10 12.31
C GLY A 218 4.19 6.58 13.23
N LEU A 219 5.24 6.00 12.63
CA LEU A 219 6.43 5.56 13.36
C LEU A 219 7.12 6.74 14.05
N LYS A 220 7.27 7.88 13.36
CA LYS A 220 7.83 9.10 13.94
C LYS A 220 7.01 9.62 15.13
N LYS A 221 5.67 9.62 15.01
CA LYS A 221 4.77 9.96 16.13
C LYS A 221 4.98 9.04 17.32
N THR A 222 5.13 7.73 17.07
CA THR A 222 5.37 6.72 18.14
C THR A 222 6.63 6.97 18.95
N LEU A 223 7.68 7.54 18.34
CA LEU A 223 8.94 7.83 19.02
C LEU A 223 8.94 9.16 19.79
N SER A 224 7.90 9.99 19.59
CA SER A 224 7.77 11.29 20.25
C SER A 224 6.91 11.23 21.52
N GLU A 225 6.36 10.06 21.83
CA GLU A 225 5.64 9.71 23.06
C GLU A 225 6.59 9.06 24.07
#